data_AF-A0A2H0DQN5-F1
#
_entry.id   AF-A0A2H0DQN5-F1
#
_cell.length_a   1.000
_cell.length_b   1.000
_cell.length_c   1.000
_cell.angle_alpha   90.00
_cell.angle_beta   90.00
_cell.angle_gamma   90.00
#
_symmetry.space_group_name_H-M   'P 1'
#
loop_
_entity.id
_entity.type
_entity.pdbx_description
1 polymer ?
#
loop_
_entity_poly.entity_id
_entity_poly.type
_entity_poly.pdbx_seq_one_letter_code
_entity_poly.pdbx_strand_id
1 'polypeptide(L)' 'MTGKRKRARRVPSVVLKAEKALQIAVENTIEEHRLSGDPIVVWENGRVVKIPASKIPRKKSRRRPRQ' A
#
# COMPACT_ATOMS: atom_id res chain seq x y z
N MET A 1 -8.40 4.30 -44.61
CA MET A 1 -7.77 4.85 -43.39
C MET A 1 -8.81 5.74 -42.70
N THR A 2 -9.39 5.35 -41.57
CA THR A 2 -9.05 5.98 -40.27
C THR A 2 -9.61 5.12 -39.13
N GLY A 3 -8.74 4.52 -38.32
CA GLY A 3 -9.14 3.82 -37.10
C GLY A 3 -9.56 4.83 -36.03
N LYS A 4 -10.82 4.77 -35.58
CA LYS A 4 -11.32 5.58 -34.45
C LYS A 4 -10.50 5.23 -33.19
N ARG A 5 -9.61 6.14 -32.76
CA ARG A 5 -8.86 6.01 -31.51
C ARG A 5 -9.84 5.96 -30.34
N LYS A 6 -9.94 4.80 -29.66
CA LYS A 6 -10.70 4.65 -28.41
C LYS A 6 -10.03 5.52 -27.35
N ARG A 7 -10.74 6.54 -26.85
CA ARG A 7 -10.24 7.40 -25.76
C ARG A 7 -10.09 6.55 -24.50
N ALA A 8 -8.90 6.57 -23.88
CA ALA A 8 -8.67 5.91 -22.61
C ALA A 8 -9.65 6.47 -21.56
N ARG A 9 -10.40 5.59 -20.89
CA ARG A 9 -11.29 5.99 -19.80
C ARG A 9 -10.44 6.55 -18.66
N ARG A 10 -10.63 7.83 -18.31
CA ARG A 10 -9.94 8.45 -17.18
C ARG A 10 -10.49 7.85 -15.89
N VAL A 11 -9.61 7.40 -15.01
CA VAL A 11 -9.99 6.95 -13.65
C VAL A 11 -10.54 8.16 -12.89
N PRO A 12 -11.73 8.07 -12.26
CA PRO A 12 -12.26 9.17 -11.45
C PRO A 12 -11.31 9.55 -10.32
N SER A 13 -11.16 10.84 -10.03
CA SER A 13 -10.23 11.35 -9.01
C SER A 13 -10.52 10.82 -7.60
N VAL A 14 -11.79 10.51 -7.29
CA VAL A 14 -12.19 9.89 -6.02
C VAL A 14 -11.55 8.51 -5.81
N VAL A 15 -11.43 7.71 -6.88
CA VAL A 15 -10.82 6.37 -6.81
C VAL A 15 -9.35 6.50 -6.44
N LEU A 16 -8.63 7.43 -7.07
CA LEU A 16 -7.22 7.68 -6.77
C LEU A 16 -7.01 8.19 -5.33
N LYS A 17 -7.91 9.04 -4.83
CA LYS A 17 -7.87 9.52 -3.45
C LYS A 17 -8.15 8.41 -2.44
N ALA A 18 -9.13 7.55 -2.72
CA ALA A 18 -9.48 6.42 -1.88
C ALA A 18 -8.32 5.41 -1.80
N GLU A 19 -7.71 5.08 -2.94
CA GLU A 19 -6.54 4.19 -3.00
C GLU A 19 -5.38 4.76 -2.17
N LYS A 20 -5.09 6.06 -2.32
CA LYS A 20 -4.03 6.71 -1.53
C LYS A 20 -4.34 6.71 -0.04
N ALA A 21 -5.59 6.97 0.36
CA ALA A 21 -5.99 6.94 1.75
C ALA A 21 -5.85 5.53 2.35
N LEU A 22 -6.23 4.50 1.60
CA LEU A 22 -6.05 3.11 2.00
C LEU A 22 -4.58 2.74 2.17
N GLN A 23 -3.71 3.13 1.22
CA GLN A 23 -2.27 2.90 1.33
C GLN A 23 -1.69 3.53 2.60
N ILE A 24 -2.09 4.77 2.92
CA ILE A 24 -1.64 5.47 4.14
C ILE A 24 -2.13 4.74 5.40
N ALA A 25 -3.40 4.33 5.43
CA ALA A 25 -3.96 3.61 6.56
C ALA A 25 -3.20 2.29 6.80
N VAL A 26 -2.97 1.51 5.74
CA VAL A 26 -2.20 0.26 5.81
C VAL A 26 -0.77 0.51 6.28
N GLU A 27 -0.08 1.52 5.75
CA GLU A 27 1.27 1.89 6.21
C GLU A 27 1.32 2.20 7.70
N ASN A 28 0.34 2.95 8.21
CA ASN A 28 0.27 3.32 9.62
C ASN A 28 -0.01 2.09 10.51
N THR A 29 -0.96 1.24 10.13
CA THR A 29 -1.28 0.01 10.86
C THR A 29 -0.07 -0.94 10.92
N ILE A 30 0.69 -1.06 9.82
CA ILE A 30 1.91 -1.90 9.81
C ILE A 30 2.93 -1.39 10.85
N GLU A 31 3.14 -0.08 10.91
CA GLU A 31 4.08 0.53 11.85
C GLU A 31 3.59 0.41 13.30
N GLU A 32 2.29 0.58 13.54
CA GLU A 32 1.68 0.39 14.86
C GLU A 32 1.90 -1.03 15.39
N HIS A 33 1.56 -2.06 14.60
CA HIS A 33 1.79 -3.46 14.99
C HIS A 33 3.27 -3.77 15.22
N ARG A 34 4.16 -3.18 14.41
CA ARG A 34 5.61 -3.32 14.60
C ARG A 34 6.05 -2.73 15.95
N LEU A 35 5.47 -1.61 16.37
CA LEU A 35 5.81 -0.92 17.61
C LEU A 35 5.19 -1.57 18.85
N SER A 36 3.94 -2.04 18.75
CA SER A 36 3.25 -2.73 19.83
C SER A 36 3.77 -4.16 20.06
N GLY A 37 4.43 -4.73 19.06
CA GLY A 37 4.88 -6.12 19.08
C GLY A 37 3.80 -7.10 18.57
N ASP A 38 2.69 -6.59 18.06
CA ASP A 38 1.59 -7.40 17.55
C ASP A 38 1.91 -7.98 16.16
N PRO A 39 1.54 -9.24 15.90
CA PRO A 39 1.66 -9.82 14.58
C PRO A 39 0.64 -9.22 13.60
N ILE A 40 0.97 -9.21 12.32
CA ILE A 40 0.01 -8.93 11.24
C ILE A 40 -0.42 -10.25 10.62
N VAL A 41 -1.72 -10.39 10.38
CA VAL A 41 -2.27 -11.55 9.66
C VAL A 41 -2.72 -11.07 8.28
N VAL A 42 -2.19 -11.69 7.23
CA VAL A 42 -2.51 -11.38 5.83
C VAL A 42 -3.07 -12.62 5.13
N TRP A 43 -3.86 -12.38 4.10
CA TRP A 43 -4.25 -13.42 3.16
C TRP A 43 -3.29 -13.39 1.97
N GLU A 44 -2.56 -14.47 1.74
CA GLU A 44 -1.59 -14.60 0.66
C GLU A 44 -1.75 -15.97 -0.01
N ASN A 45 -1.90 -16.00 -1.33
CA ASN A 45 -1.99 -17.23 -2.13
C ASN A 45 -3.03 -18.25 -1.63
N GLY A 46 -4.21 -17.76 -1.24
CA GLY A 46 -5.30 -18.61 -0.76
C GLY A 46 -5.12 -19.13 0.68
N ARG A 47 -4.14 -18.61 1.43
CA ARG A 47 -3.83 -19.03 2.79
C ARG A 47 -3.72 -17.83 3.73
N VAL A 48 -4.01 -18.09 5.00
CA VAL A 48 -3.78 -17.13 6.07
C VAL A 48 -2.32 -17.23 6.51
N VAL A 49 -1.58 -16.13 6.41
CA VAL A 49 -0.17 -16.02 6.80
C VAL A 49 -0.06 -15.05 7.98
N LYS A 50 0.56 -15.50 9.06
CA LYS A 50 0.85 -14.67 10.24
C LYS A 50 2.31 -14.22 10.20
N ILE A 51 2.52 -12.90 10.19
CA ILE A 51 3.81 -12.24 10.18
C ILE A 51 4.08 -11.68 11.59
N PRO A 52 5.06 -12.23 12.34
CA PRO A 52 5.46 -11.68 13.63
C PRO A 52 6.02 -10.26 13.50
N ALA A 53 5.82 -9.41 14.51
CA ALA A 53 6.34 -8.04 14.54
C ALA A 53 7.86 -7.95 14.31
N SER A 54 8.62 -8.93 14.80
CA SER A 54 10.08 -9.01 14.61
C SER A 54 10.52 -9.17 13.16
N LYS A 55 9.63 -9.62 12.27
CA LYS A 55 9.89 -9.76 10.84
C LYS A 55 9.39 -8.57 10.01
N ILE A 56 8.68 -7.62 10.62
CA ILE A 56 8.19 -6.42 9.93
C ILE A 56 9.37 -5.44 9.76
N PRO A 57 9.77 -5.11 8.52
CA PRO A 57 10.88 -4.20 8.30
C PRO A 57 10.52 -2.79 8.74
N ARG A 58 11.49 -2.06 9.30
CA ARG A 58 11.33 -0.63 9.58
C ARG A 58 11.07 0.13 8.28
N LYS A 59 10.13 1.08 8.30
CA LYS A 59 9.92 2.01 7.19
C LYS A 59 11.26 2.68 6.85
N LYS A 60 11.79 2.42 5.66
CA LYS A 60 12.98 3.13 5.18
C LYS A 60 12.61 4.61 5.11
N SER A 61 13.33 5.45 5.83
CA SER A 61 13.33 6.89 5.59
C SER A 61 13.64 7.09 4.11
N ARG A 62 12.65 7.52 3.32
CA ARG A 62 12.93 8.08 1.99
C ARG A 62 13.77 9.32 2.25
N ARG A 63 15.10 9.18 2.23
CA ARG A 63 16.02 10.31 2.20
C ARG A 63 15.55 11.17 1.04
N ARG A 64 15.09 12.39 1.32
CA ARG A 64 14.92 13.41 0.28
C ARG A 64 16.31 13.59 -0.35
N PRO A 65 16.45 13.62 -1.68
CA PRO A 65 17.70 14.10 -2.27
C PRO A 65 17.95 15.49 -1.67
N ARG A 66 19.17 15.73 -1.19
CA ARG A 66 19.61 17.11 -0.93
C ARG A 66 19.49 17.83 -2.28
N GLN A 67 18.66 18.86 -2.33
CA GLN A 67 18.69 19.86 -3.39
C GLN A 67 20.04 20.56 -3.39
#